data_AF-D5CT79-F1
#
_entry.id   AF-D5CT79-F1
#
_cell.length_a   1.000
_cell.length_b   1.000
_cell.length_c   1.000
_cell.angle_alpha   90.00
_cell.angle_beta   90.00
_cell.angle_gamma   90.00
#
_symmetry.space_group_name_H-M   'P 1'
#
loop_
_entity.id
_entity.type
_entity.pdbx_description
1 polymer ?
#
loop_
_entity_poly.entity_id
_entity_poly.type
_entity_poly.pdbx_seq_one_letter_code
_entity_poly.pdbx_strand_id
1 'polypeptide(L)'
;MARIRTVKPEFFTHEDLYVAEIEEKLPLRVAFAGLWTVCDREGRFKWKPNTIKLAVLPFDELDFSRVLDALAARGFIEQYESESGELFGFVPSFLEHQVINNRESESNIPSPFDACSTRDPRGLCMHKGKGRERKGKEEEGKGKEPAADASAFSLPDWIDHPTWDLWLKTRKGKKMIPEQMQAQVNKLSKWRDAGLDHAKALSDAATAGWQGLFEPKPTVNKVDPQRDKDQAREGARARLFGGADATA
;
A
#
# COMPACT_ATOMS: atom_id res chain seq x y z
N MET A 1 -12.98 -12.71 4.39
CA MET A 1 -12.38 -12.85 3.05
C MET A 1 -10.88 -12.89 3.23
N ALA A 2 -10.19 -13.86 2.62
CA ALA A 2 -8.74 -13.98 2.75
C ALA A 2 -8.04 -12.80 2.08
N ARG A 3 -6.95 -12.32 2.69
CA ARG A 3 -6.21 -11.13 2.28
C ARG A 3 -4.78 -11.52 1.91
N ILE A 4 -4.23 -10.86 0.90
CA ILE A 4 -2.81 -11.02 0.56
C ILE A 4 -1.98 -10.31 1.65
N ARG A 5 -0.96 -10.99 2.17
CA ARG A 5 -0.07 -10.51 3.22
C ARG A 5 1.39 -10.73 2.84
N THR A 6 2.29 -10.00 3.48
CA THR A 6 3.73 -10.12 3.24
C THR A 6 4.34 -11.14 4.18
N VAL A 7 5.16 -12.04 3.65
CA VAL A 7 6.05 -12.89 4.44
C VAL A 7 7.46 -12.32 4.30
N LYS A 8 7.98 -11.73 5.38
CA LYS A 8 9.35 -11.17 5.39
C LYS A 8 10.39 -12.30 5.56
N PRO A 9 11.62 -12.16 5.04
CA PRO A 9 12.66 -13.19 5.19
C PRO A 9 12.96 -13.60 6.64
N GLU A 10 12.87 -12.66 7.58
CA GLU A 10 13.14 -12.88 9.01
C GLU A 10 12.18 -13.91 9.65
N PHE A 11 11.01 -14.12 9.03
CA PHE A 11 10.08 -15.17 9.43
C PHE A 11 10.71 -16.57 9.36
N PHE A 12 11.52 -16.84 8.33
CA PHE A 12 12.14 -18.16 8.14
C PHE A 12 13.29 -18.42 9.12
N THR A 13 13.84 -17.37 9.73
CA THR A 13 14.90 -17.43 10.74
C THR A 13 14.38 -17.27 12.17
N HIS A 14 13.06 -17.30 12.39
CA HIS A 14 12.47 -17.13 13.71
C HIS A 14 12.63 -18.40 14.57
N GLU A 15 13.63 -18.38 15.45
CA GLU A 15 14.03 -19.54 16.26
C GLU A 15 12.92 -20.00 17.22
N ASP A 16 12.31 -19.11 18.00
CA ASP A 16 11.30 -19.51 18.99
C ASP A 16 10.07 -20.19 18.36
N LEU A 17 9.64 -19.70 17.19
CA LEU A 17 8.53 -20.28 16.45
C LEU A 17 8.89 -21.64 15.85
N TYR A 18 10.15 -21.83 15.43
CA TYR A 18 10.65 -23.13 14.97
C TYR A 18 10.75 -24.14 16.12
N VAL A 19 11.34 -23.75 17.25
CA VAL A 19 11.43 -24.60 18.45
C VAL A 19 10.02 -25.03 18.89
N ALA A 20 9.07 -24.10 18.87
CA ALA A 20 7.67 -24.39 19.18
C ALA A 20 7.03 -25.43 18.25
N GLU A 21 7.25 -25.31 16.95
CA GLU A 21 6.75 -26.26 15.95
C GLU A 21 7.29 -27.68 16.17
N ILE A 22 8.57 -27.80 16.55
CA ILE A 22 9.20 -29.10 16.86
C ILE A 22 8.65 -29.69 18.16
N GLU A 23 8.53 -28.88 19.22
CA GLU A 23 8.06 -29.34 20.53
C GLU A 23 6.60 -29.80 20.48
N GLU A 24 5.73 -29.01 19.84
CA GLU A 24 4.29 -29.30 19.75
C GLU A 24 3.96 -30.32 18.66
N LYS A 25 4.88 -30.55 17.71
CA LYS A 25 4.69 -31.37 16.51
C LYS A 25 3.47 -30.91 15.69
N LEU A 26 3.32 -29.59 15.57
CA LEU A 26 2.26 -28.91 14.85
C LEU A 26 2.87 -27.91 13.85
N PRO A 27 2.26 -27.68 12.68
CA PRO A 27 2.80 -26.80 11.64
C PRO A 27 2.63 -25.31 11.98
N LEU A 28 3.22 -24.85 13.09
CA LEU A 28 2.99 -23.51 13.66
C LEU A 28 3.48 -22.40 12.74
N ARG A 29 4.60 -22.57 12.03
CA ARG A 29 5.10 -21.55 11.09
C ARG A 29 4.09 -21.33 9.96
N VAL A 30 3.71 -22.40 9.26
CA VAL A 30 2.74 -22.30 8.15
C VAL A 30 1.41 -21.76 8.65
N ALA A 31 0.94 -22.24 9.81
CA ALA A 31 -0.30 -21.77 10.41
C ALA A 31 -0.26 -20.28 10.79
N PHE A 32 0.84 -19.81 11.39
CA PHE A 32 0.98 -18.41 11.79
C PHE A 32 1.04 -17.48 10.57
N ALA A 33 1.79 -17.84 9.53
CA ALA A 33 1.82 -17.10 8.27
C ALA A 33 0.45 -17.07 7.58
N GLY A 34 -0.25 -18.20 7.57
CA GLY A 34 -1.62 -18.30 7.03
C GLY A 34 -2.64 -17.49 7.83
N LEU A 35 -2.49 -17.43 9.16
CA LEU A 35 -3.38 -16.68 10.05
C LEU A 35 -3.40 -15.19 9.72
N TRP A 36 -2.27 -14.61 9.29
CA TRP A 36 -2.21 -13.20 8.86
C TRP A 36 -3.19 -12.88 7.74
N THR A 37 -3.47 -13.84 6.86
CA THR A 37 -4.41 -13.68 5.75
C THR A 37 -5.88 -13.65 6.20
N VAL A 38 -6.16 -14.17 7.39
CA VAL A 38 -7.47 -14.21 8.03
C VAL A 38 -7.69 -12.98 8.90
N CYS A 39 -6.62 -12.45 9.50
CA CYS A 39 -6.64 -11.21 10.28
C CYS A 39 -7.16 -10.01 9.46
N ASP A 40 -7.89 -9.12 10.13
CA ASP A 40 -8.20 -7.80 9.60
C ASP A 40 -6.98 -6.87 9.60
N ARG A 41 -7.20 -5.58 9.30
CA ARG A 41 -6.11 -4.59 9.24
C ARG A 41 -5.42 -4.34 10.58
N GLU A 42 -6.07 -4.67 11.69
CA GLU A 42 -5.56 -4.45 13.04
C GLU A 42 -4.98 -5.74 13.62
N GLY A 43 -4.84 -6.80 12.82
CA GLY A 43 -4.30 -8.09 13.28
C GLY A 43 -5.32 -8.93 14.06
N ARG A 44 -6.60 -8.58 14.03
CA ARG A 44 -7.66 -9.23 14.80
C ARG A 44 -8.42 -10.24 13.95
N PHE A 45 -8.93 -11.30 14.58
CA PHE A 45 -9.71 -12.34 13.93
C PHE A 45 -10.71 -12.98 14.89
N LYS A 46 -11.76 -13.63 14.35
CA LYS A 46 -12.72 -14.40 15.14
C LYS A 46 -12.11 -15.73 15.57
N TRP A 47 -12.20 -16.10 16.84
CA TRP A 47 -11.64 -17.35 17.36
C TRP A 47 -12.52 -18.55 16.97
N LYS A 48 -12.48 -18.95 15.70
CA LYS A 48 -13.25 -20.06 15.13
C LYS A 48 -12.31 -21.08 14.49
N PRO A 49 -11.71 -22.01 15.28
CA PRO A 49 -10.64 -22.89 14.82
C PRO A 49 -10.99 -23.68 13.54
N ASN A 50 -12.20 -24.26 13.49
CA ASN A 50 -12.65 -25.02 12.32
C ASN A 50 -12.78 -24.16 11.06
N THR A 51 -13.26 -22.92 11.19
CA THR A 51 -13.36 -21.99 10.06
C THR A 51 -11.99 -21.53 9.59
N ILE A 52 -11.07 -21.26 10.52
CA ILE A 52 -9.69 -20.84 10.21
C ILE A 52 -8.93 -22.00 9.56
N LYS A 53 -9.11 -23.23 10.04
CA LYS A 53 -8.49 -24.44 9.45
C LYS A 53 -8.80 -24.54 7.96
N LEU A 54 -10.07 -24.39 7.58
CA LEU A 54 -10.47 -24.44 6.17
C LEU A 54 -9.80 -23.36 5.30
N ALA A 55 -9.41 -22.24 5.89
CA ALA A 55 -8.72 -21.14 5.19
C ALA A 55 -7.19 -21.30 5.16
N VAL A 56 -6.61 -21.96 6.18
CA VAL A 56 -5.16 -21.96 6.42
C VAL A 56 -4.53 -23.34 6.17
N LEU A 57 -5.12 -24.42 6.69
CA LEU A 57 -4.65 -25.81 6.59
C LEU A 57 -5.83 -26.76 6.30
N PRO A 58 -6.51 -26.63 5.15
CA PRO A 58 -7.76 -27.34 4.88
C PRO A 58 -7.60 -28.86 4.78
N PHE A 59 -6.44 -29.34 4.32
CA PHE A 59 -6.20 -30.76 4.06
C PHE A 59 -5.40 -31.46 5.16
N ASP A 60 -4.86 -30.71 6.12
CA ASP A 60 -4.07 -31.25 7.22
C ASP A 60 -4.97 -31.98 8.22
N GLU A 61 -4.60 -33.21 8.57
CA GLU A 61 -5.30 -34.03 9.56
C GLU A 61 -4.89 -33.65 10.99
N LEU A 62 -5.24 -32.42 11.38
CA LEU A 62 -4.96 -31.90 12.72
C LEU A 62 -6.15 -31.13 13.31
N ASP A 63 -6.09 -30.95 14.63
CA ASP A 63 -6.96 -30.04 15.36
C ASP A 63 -6.34 -28.64 15.38
N PHE A 64 -7.00 -27.69 14.71
CA PHE A 64 -6.52 -26.32 14.62
C PHE A 64 -6.70 -25.56 15.94
N SER A 65 -7.52 -26.04 16.88
CA SER A 65 -7.57 -25.48 18.24
C SER A 65 -6.21 -25.61 18.90
N ARG A 66 -5.58 -26.79 18.83
CA ARG A 66 -4.24 -27.02 19.39
C ARG A 66 -3.18 -26.12 18.77
N VAL A 67 -3.31 -25.80 17.49
CA VAL A 67 -2.40 -24.87 16.79
C VAL A 67 -2.54 -23.46 17.37
N LEU A 68 -3.78 -22.98 17.53
CA LEU A 68 -4.05 -21.67 18.12
C LEU A 68 -3.62 -21.62 19.59
N ASP A 69 -3.89 -22.66 20.36
CA ASP A 69 -3.51 -22.74 21.77
C ASP A 69 -1.98 -22.76 21.93
N ALA A 70 -1.26 -23.48 21.07
CA ALA A 70 0.21 -23.49 21.05
C ALA A 70 0.81 -22.11 20.71
N LEU A 71 0.23 -21.40 19.73
CA LEU A 71 0.65 -20.04 19.39
C LEU A 71 0.35 -19.06 20.53
N ALA A 72 -0.80 -19.22 21.20
CA ALA A 72 -1.22 -18.36 22.29
C ALA A 72 -0.37 -18.58 23.55
N ALA A 73 -0.08 -19.84 23.90
CA ALA A 73 0.75 -20.19 25.05
C ALA A 73 2.16 -19.58 24.98
N ARG A 74 2.66 -19.31 23.77
CA ARG A 74 3.97 -18.70 23.51
C ARG A 74 3.91 -17.19 23.23
N GLY A 75 2.72 -16.60 23.27
CA GLY A 75 2.52 -15.16 23.09
C GLY A 75 2.63 -14.67 21.64
N PHE A 76 2.60 -15.57 20.64
CA PHE A 76 2.55 -15.16 19.23
C PHE A 76 1.17 -14.58 18.86
N ILE A 77 0.13 -15.04 19.56
CA ILE A 77 -1.23 -14.52 19.47
C ILE A 77 -1.82 -14.40 20.88
N GLU A 78 -2.85 -13.59 21.02
CA GLU A 78 -3.60 -13.42 22.25
C GLU A 78 -5.08 -13.73 22.01
N GLN A 79 -5.70 -14.46 22.93
CA GLN A 79 -7.14 -14.70 22.92
C GLN A 79 -7.83 -13.71 23.87
N TYR A 80 -8.92 -13.12 23.42
CA TYR A 80 -9.74 -12.22 24.24
C TYR A 80 -11.23 -12.42 23.94
N GLU A 81 -12.07 -11.92 24.82
CA GLU A 81 -13.52 -11.98 24.72
C GLU A 81 -14.07 -10.56 24.52
N SER A 82 -15.04 -10.40 23.63
CA SER A 82 -15.76 -9.14 23.51
C SER A 82 -16.79 -8.96 24.63
N GLU A 83 -17.33 -7.75 24.75
CA GLU A 83 -18.50 -7.48 25.61
C GLU A 83 -19.72 -8.36 25.29
N SER A 84 -19.83 -8.83 24.04
CA SER A 84 -20.90 -9.74 23.60
C SER A 84 -20.67 -11.22 23.97
N GLY A 85 -19.53 -11.55 24.57
CA GLY A 85 -19.15 -12.92 24.92
C GLY A 85 -18.59 -13.75 23.76
N GLU A 86 -18.27 -13.12 22.62
CA GLU A 86 -17.63 -13.80 21.49
C GLU A 86 -16.11 -13.82 21.69
N LEU A 87 -15.49 -14.97 21.38
CA LEU A 87 -14.03 -15.11 21.43
C LEU A 87 -13.37 -14.61 20.16
N PHE A 88 -12.31 -13.85 20.34
CA PHE A 88 -11.46 -13.28 19.30
C PHE A 88 -10.00 -13.59 19.56
N GLY A 89 -9.19 -13.44 18.52
CA GLY A 89 -7.75 -13.49 18.59
C GLY A 89 -7.13 -12.23 18.03
N PHE A 90 -5.98 -11.87 18.56
CA PHE A 90 -5.17 -10.74 18.13
C PHE A 90 -3.72 -11.18 17.97
N VAL A 91 -3.03 -10.65 16.95
CA VAL A 91 -1.61 -10.89 16.72
C VAL A 91 -0.83 -9.64 17.16
N PRO A 92 -0.13 -9.64 18.31
CA PRO A 92 0.50 -8.44 18.86
C PRO A 92 1.50 -7.76 17.92
N SER A 93 2.33 -8.55 17.23
CA SER A 93 3.38 -8.06 16.33
C SER A 93 2.85 -7.71 14.92
N PHE A 94 1.54 -7.77 14.68
CA PHE A 94 0.99 -7.69 13.32
C PHE A 94 1.32 -6.38 12.61
N LEU A 95 1.09 -5.23 13.26
CA LEU A 95 1.31 -3.91 12.65
C LEU A 95 2.80 -3.58 12.45
N GLU A 96 3.70 -4.24 13.18
CA GLU A 96 5.14 -4.11 12.99
C GLU A 96 5.64 -4.91 11.77
N HIS A 97 4.95 -6.03 11.48
CA HIS A 97 5.36 -6.97 10.45
C HIS A 97 4.54 -6.89 9.15
N GLN A 98 3.35 -6.28 9.16
CA GLN A 98 2.48 -6.19 8.00
C GLN A 98 2.32 -4.75 7.50
N VAL A 99 2.51 -4.56 6.20
CA VAL A 99 2.15 -3.30 5.52
C VAL A 99 0.72 -3.42 5.03
N ILE A 100 -0.19 -2.70 5.67
CA ILE A 100 -1.63 -2.76 5.37
C ILE A 100 -1.95 -1.91 4.15
N ASN A 101 -2.80 -2.45 3.27
CA ASN A 101 -3.31 -1.72 2.12
C ASN A 101 -4.34 -0.67 2.58
N ASN A 102 -4.19 0.58 2.17
CA ASN A 102 -5.12 1.67 2.52
C ASN A 102 -6.57 1.45 2.03
N ARG A 103 -6.81 0.53 1.09
CA ARG A 103 -8.17 0.17 0.62
C ARG A 103 -8.84 -0.87 1.51
N GLU A 104 -8.13 -1.41 2.49
CA GLU A 104 -8.67 -2.37 3.44
C GLU A 104 -9.69 -1.70 4.37
N SER A 105 -10.88 -2.30 4.45
CA SER A 105 -11.95 -1.87 5.36
C SER A 105 -11.48 -1.83 6.81
N GLU A 106 -12.02 -0.88 7.56
CA GLU A 106 -11.76 -0.73 8.99
C GLU A 106 -12.17 -1.98 9.78
N SER A 107 -11.53 -2.17 10.94
CA SER A 107 -11.87 -3.30 11.80
C SER A 107 -13.29 -3.13 12.33
N ASN A 108 -14.08 -4.18 12.20
CA ASN A 108 -15.37 -4.31 12.88
C ASN A 108 -15.25 -5.27 14.09
N ILE A 109 -14.03 -5.68 14.44
CA ILE A 109 -13.76 -6.60 15.54
C ILE A 109 -13.41 -5.75 16.76
N PRO A 110 -14.07 -5.96 17.92
CA PRO A 110 -13.81 -5.21 19.14
C PRO A 110 -12.32 -5.22 19.50
N SER A 111 -11.81 -4.08 19.97
CA SER A 111 -10.44 -3.95 20.42
C SER A 111 -10.26 -4.65 21.76
N PRO A 112 -9.18 -5.42 21.96
CA PRO A 112 -8.86 -5.99 23.28
C PRO A 112 -8.54 -4.91 24.33
N PHE A 113 -8.23 -3.67 23.90
CA PHE A 113 -7.91 -2.55 24.80
C PHE A 113 -9.13 -1.71 25.20
N ASP A 114 -10.23 -1.83 24.45
CA ASP A 114 -11.48 -1.11 24.74
C ASP A 114 -12.50 -2.02 25.47
N ALA A 115 -12.31 -3.34 25.40
CA ALA A 115 -13.14 -4.34 26.08
C ALA A 115 -12.61 -4.64 27.50
N CYS A 116 -13.12 -3.90 28.48
CA CYS A 116 -13.19 -4.20 29.92
C CYS A 116 -12.00 -4.90 30.63
N SER A 117 -11.39 -4.12 31.52
CA SER A 117 -10.50 -4.51 32.62
C SER A 117 -11.11 -5.54 33.58
N THR A 118 -10.89 -6.84 33.39
CA THR A 118 -10.94 -7.85 34.47
C THR A 118 -10.15 -9.12 34.12
N ARG A 119 -8.83 -9.10 34.29
CA ARG A 119 -8.05 -10.33 34.57
C ARG A 119 -6.79 -9.97 35.35
N ASP A 120 -6.71 -10.47 36.58
CA ASP A 120 -5.54 -10.34 37.45
C ASP A 120 -4.25 -10.82 36.75
N PRO A 121 -3.11 -10.15 37.01
CA PRO A 121 -1.88 -10.41 36.29
C PRO A 121 -1.25 -11.72 36.76
N ARG A 122 -1.18 -12.72 35.88
CA ARG A 122 -0.17 -13.77 36.02
C ARG A 122 1.14 -13.21 35.49
N GLY A 123 2.00 -12.82 36.44
CA GLY A 123 3.29 -12.23 36.15
C GLY A 123 4.23 -13.20 35.43
N LEU A 124 5.04 -12.63 34.53
CA LEU A 124 6.44 -12.98 34.34
C LEU A 124 7.19 -11.84 33.63
N CYS A 125 8.14 -11.31 34.39
CA CYS A 125 9.42 -10.68 34.05
C CYS A 125 9.62 -10.07 32.64
N MET A 126 9.58 -8.73 32.61
CA MET A 126 10.13 -7.89 31.56
C MET A 126 11.64 -8.11 31.41
N HIS A 127 12.11 -8.55 30.24
CA HIS A 127 13.51 -8.37 29.86
C HIS A 127 13.67 -7.06 29.08
N LYS A 128 14.35 -6.11 29.73
CA LYS A 128 14.64 -4.77 29.26
C LYS A 128 15.78 -4.80 28.24
N GLY A 129 15.44 -4.94 26.96
CA GLY A 129 16.35 -4.75 25.84
C GLY A 129 16.38 -3.28 25.39
N LYS A 130 17.51 -2.60 25.62
CA LYS A 130 17.77 -1.19 25.29
C LYS A 130 17.47 -0.85 23.82
N GLY A 131 16.44 -0.05 23.60
CA GLY A 131 16.25 0.69 22.35
C GLY A 131 17.34 1.74 22.16
N ARG A 132 17.88 1.83 20.94
CA ARG A 132 18.63 2.99 20.46
C ARG A 132 17.66 3.89 19.73
N GLU A 133 17.28 4.97 20.41
CA GLU A 133 16.51 6.09 19.86
C GLU A 133 17.20 6.70 18.63
N ARG A 134 16.43 6.91 17.56
CA ARG A 134 16.66 8.00 16.62
C ARG A 134 15.43 8.91 16.60
N LYS A 135 15.41 9.79 17.60
CA LYS A 135 15.05 11.22 17.54
C LYS A 135 14.21 11.63 16.32
N GLY A 136 12.91 11.38 16.38
CA GLY A 136 11.91 12.20 15.70
C GLY A 136 11.55 13.36 16.62
N LYS A 137 11.85 14.58 16.21
CA LYS A 137 11.52 15.78 16.97
C LYS A 137 10.03 16.06 16.79
N GLU A 138 9.28 15.91 17.88
CA GLU A 138 7.93 16.44 18.05
C GLU A 138 7.96 17.97 17.93
N GLU A 139 6.87 18.55 17.47
CA GLU A 139 6.29 19.65 18.22
C GLU A 139 4.77 19.58 18.15
N GLU A 140 4.20 19.70 19.36
CA GLU A 140 2.83 19.46 19.75
C GLU A 140 1.84 20.48 19.17
N GLY A 141 0.58 20.05 19.14
CA GLY A 141 -0.54 20.90 18.78
C GLY A 141 -0.90 21.94 19.82
N LYS A 142 -1.66 22.94 19.36
CA LYS A 142 -2.55 23.73 20.20
C LYS A 142 -3.78 24.09 19.40
N GLY A 143 -4.93 23.60 19.85
CA GLY A 143 -6.22 23.91 19.23
C GLY A 143 -6.66 25.35 19.49
N LYS A 144 -7.29 25.95 18.48
CA LYS A 144 -8.50 26.79 18.53
C LYS A 144 -8.74 27.43 17.16
N GLU A 145 -9.88 27.12 16.54
CA GLU A 145 -10.56 28.07 15.63
C GLU A 145 -11.10 29.26 16.46
N PRO A 146 -11.39 30.46 15.89
CA PRO A 146 -11.70 30.72 14.48
C PRO A 146 -11.05 31.98 13.84
N ALA A 147 -11.18 32.05 12.50
CA ALA A 147 -11.23 33.23 11.63
C ALA A 147 -9.98 34.14 11.42
N ALA A 148 -9.71 34.40 10.13
CA ALA A 148 -8.81 35.39 9.50
C ALA A 148 -7.30 35.19 9.76
N ASP A 149 -6.38 35.15 8.78
CA ASP A 149 -6.28 35.93 7.56
C ASP A 149 -5.51 35.13 6.49
N ALA A 150 -5.89 35.31 5.23
CA ALA A 150 -5.34 34.57 4.10
C ALA A 150 -3.96 35.11 3.75
N SER A 151 -2.91 34.30 3.94
CA SER A 151 -1.68 34.48 3.16
C SER A 151 -1.98 34.04 1.72
N ALA A 152 -2.55 34.98 0.97
CA ALA A 152 -2.93 34.80 -0.43
C ALA A 152 -1.68 34.42 -1.25
N PHE A 153 -1.56 33.14 -1.56
CA PHE A 153 -0.68 32.68 -2.60
C PHE A 153 -1.05 33.38 -3.91
N SER A 154 -0.17 34.27 -4.39
CA SER A 154 -0.33 34.96 -5.66
C SER A 154 0.36 34.14 -6.76
N LEU A 155 -0.43 33.66 -7.72
CA LEU A 155 0.08 33.05 -8.94
C LEU A 155 0.86 34.09 -9.75
N PRO A 156 2.08 33.77 -10.23
CA PRO A 156 2.81 34.65 -11.14
C PRO A 156 2.09 34.85 -12.48
N ASP A 157 2.13 36.07 -13.01
CA ASP A 157 1.41 36.51 -14.22
C ASP A 157 1.76 35.73 -15.51
N TRP A 158 2.87 34.99 -15.52
CA TRP A 158 3.28 34.16 -16.65
C TRP A 158 2.64 32.77 -16.66
N ILE A 159 1.92 32.40 -15.59
CA ILE A 159 1.14 31.16 -15.50
C ILE A 159 -0.32 31.50 -15.77
N ASP A 160 -0.95 30.78 -16.69
CA ASP A 160 -2.37 30.96 -17.01
C ASP A 160 -3.26 30.59 -15.81
N HIS A 161 -3.90 31.60 -15.21
CA HIS A 161 -4.80 31.45 -14.06
C HIS A 161 -5.96 30.47 -14.32
N PRO A 162 -6.69 30.56 -15.46
CA PRO A 162 -7.74 29.59 -15.81
C PRO A 162 -7.27 28.13 -15.84
N THR A 163 -6.13 27.84 -16.46
CA THR A 163 -5.60 26.47 -16.55
C THR A 163 -5.15 25.95 -15.19
N TRP A 164 -4.54 26.82 -14.37
CA TRP A 164 -4.15 26.48 -13.01
C TRP A 164 -5.35 26.17 -12.10
N ASP A 165 -6.40 26.98 -12.16
CA ASP A 165 -7.63 26.78 -11.39
C ASP A 165 -8.37 25.51 -11.84
N LEU A 166 -8.39 25.23 -13.14
CA LEU A 166 -8.95 24.00 -13.68
C LEU A 166 -8.21 22.79 -13.14
N TRP A 167 -6.87 22.81 -13.12
CA TRP A 167 -6.08 21.73 -12.55
C TRP A 167 -6.34 21.53 -11.05
N LEU A 168 -6.44 22.60 -10.25
CA LEU A 168 -6.79 22.48 -8.83
C LEU A 168 -8.17 21.84 -8.62
N LYS A 169 -9.14 22.12 -9.49
CA LYS A 169 -10.50 21.55 -9.43
C LYS A 169 -10.55 20.09 -9.88
N THR A 170 -9.78 19.70 -10.90
CA THR A 170 -9.81 18.35 -11.47
C THR A 170 -8.79 17.39 -10.83
N ARG A 171 -7.92 17.89 -9.94
CA ARG A 171 -6.87 17.09 -9.31
C ARG A 171 -7.41 16.02 -8.37
N LYS A 172 -6.97 14.78 -8.58
CA LYS A 172 -7.26 13.64 -7.71
C LYS A 172 -6.35 13.64 -6.47
N GLY A 173 -6.68 14.32 -5.36
CA GLY A 173 -5.87 14.26 -4.13
C GLY A 173 -6.34 15.18 -3.00
N LYS A 174 -5.64 15.18 -1.86
CA LYS A 174 -5.89 16.12 -0.75
C LYS A 174 -5.64 17.57 -1.21
N LYS A 175 -6.32 18.56 -0.61
CA LYS A 175 -6.11 20.00 -0.91
C LYS A 175 -4.65 20.39 -0.65
N MET A 176 -4.08 21.21 -1.53
CA MET A 176 -2.67 21.62 -1.44
C MET A 176 -2.49 22.72 -0.39
N ILE A 177 -1.42 22.66 0.39
CA ILE A 177 -0.98 23.76 1.26
C ILE A 177 -0.24 24.79 0.38
N PRO A 178 -0.28 26.11 0.68
CA PRO A 178 0.39 27.16 -0.10
C PRO A 178 1.87 26.88 -0.44
N GLU A 179 2.62 26.28 0.49
CA GLU A 179 4.02 25.89 0.27
C GLU A 179 4.19 24.87 -0.87
N GLN A 180 3.26 23.92 -0.98
CA GLN A 180 3.25 22.93 -2.05
C GLN A 180 2.83 23.57 -3.39
N MET A 181 1.98 24.60 -3.37
CA MET A 181 1.64 25.41 -4.56
C MET A 181 2.88 26.12 -5.10
N GLN A 182 3.66 26.74 -4.22
CA GLN A 182 4.91 27.40 -4.58
C GLN A 182 5.94 26.40 -5.15
N ALA A 183 6.02 25.18 -4.61
CA ALA A 183 6.93 24.16 -5.14
C ALA A 183 6.60 23.76 -6.59
N GLN A 184 5.31 23.73 -6.96
CA GLN A 184 4.90 23.44 -8.34
C GLN A 184 5.18 24.63 -9.28
N VAL A 185 5.00 25.87 -8.80
CA VAL A 185 5.41 27.08 -9.54
C VAL A 185 6.92 27.09 -9.79
N ASN A 186 7.73 26.75 -8.78
CA ASN A 186 9.18 26.64 -8.93
C ASN A 186 9.58 25.56 -9.95
N LYS A 187 8.80 24.48 -10.04
CA LYS A 187 9.01 23.42 -11.05
C LYS A 187 8.71 23.92 -12.46
N LEU A 188 7.59 24.61 -12.64
CA LEU A 188 7.23 25.26 -13.90
C LEU A 188 8.27 26.32 -14.31
N SER A 189 8.81 27.09 -13.36
CA SER A 189 9.86 28.09 -13.63
C SER A 189 11.12 27.41 -14.17
N LYS A 190 11.56 26.32 -13.54
CA LYS A 190 12.71 25.53 -14.03
C LYS A 190 12.50 25.02 -15.44
N TRP A 191 11.29 24.60 -15.79
CA TRP A 191 10.98 24.12 -17.13
C TRP A 191 10.90 25.25 -18.15
N ARG A 192 10.39 26.41 -17.76
CA ARG A 192 10.44 27.62 -18.57
C ARG A 192 11.88 28.01 -18.88
N ASP A 193 12.74 28.03 -17.87
CA ASP A 193 14.16 28.39 -18.01
C ASP A 193 14.95 27.34 -18.81
N ALA A 194 14.49 26.08 -18.82
CA ALA A 194 15.01 25.00 -19.66
C ALA A 194 14.44 24.98 -21.09
N GLY A 195 13.57 25.93 -21.45
CA GLY A 195 12.95 26.00 -22.79
C GLY A 195 11.90 24.92 -23.07
N LEU A 196 11.39 24.25 -22.03
CA LEU A 196 10.31 23.27 -22.15
C LEU A 196 8.95 23.96 -22.18
N ASP A 197 8.01 23.34 -22.88
CA ASP A 197 6.61 23.80 -23.00
C ASP A 197 5.83 23.53 -21.70
N HIS A 198 6.13 24.34 -20.70
CA HIS A 198 5.55 24.33 -19.36
C HIS A 198 4.04 24.61 -19.38
N ALA A 199 3.54 25.36 -20.37
CA ALA A 199 2.12 25.62 -20.57
C ALA A 199 1.38 24.34 -20.99
N LYS A 200 1.93 23.59 -21.95
CA LYS A 200 1.38 22.28 -22.35
C LYS A 200 1.39 21.27 -21.20
N ALA A 201 2.46 21.23 -20.40
CA ALA A 201 2.53 20.34 -19.24
C ALA A 201 1.42 20.61 -18.21
N LEU A 202 1.08 21.89 -17.98
CA LEU A 202 -0.01 22.28 -17.09
C LEU A 202 -1.39 21.94 -17.69
N SER A 203 -1.60 22.19 -18.98
CA SER A 203 -2.84 21.85 -19.70
C SER A 203 -3.11 20.34 -19.74
N ASP A 204 -2.07 19.53 -20.00
CA ASP A 204 -2.16 18.07 -19.99
C ASP A 204 -2.50 17.55 -18.60
N ALA A 205 -1.87 18.10 -17.55
CA ALA A 205 -2.17 17.76 -16.16
C ALA A 205 -3.61 18.14 -15.75
N ALA A 206 -4.10 19.31 -16.20
CA ALA A 206 -5.47 19.77 -15.96
C ALA A 206 -6.51 18.87 -16.62
N THR A 207 -6.24 18.46 -17.87
CA THR A 207 -7.12 17.59 -18.67
C THR A 207 -7.16 16.16 -18.12
N ALA A 208 -6.01 15.62 -17.70
CA ALA A 208 -5.91 14.25 -17.20
C ALA A 208 -6.19 14.10 -15.68
N GLY A 209 -6.27 15.22 -14.95
CA GLY A 209 -6.51 15.26 -13.50
C GLY A 209 -5.36 14.66 -12.67
N TRP A 210 -4.12 14.80 -13.15
CA TRP A 210 -2.93 14.22 -12.52
C TRP A 210 -2.55 14.93 -11.22
N GLN A 211 -2.01 14.17 -10.27
CA GLN A 211 -1.55 14.67 -8.96
C GLN A 211 -0.32 15.57 -9.06
N GLY A 212 0.48 15.44 -10.11
CA GLY A 212 1.69 16.22 -10.31
C GLY A 212 1.87 16.62 -11.77
N LEU A 213 2.69 17.64 -11.99
CA LEU A 213 3.11 18.03 -13.32
C LEU A 213 4.27 17.15 -13.78
N PHE A 214 4.22 16.70 -15.04
CA PHE A 214 5.26 15.89 -15.68
C PHE A 214 5.91 16.64 -16.82
N GLU A 215 7.17 16.33 -17.10
CA GLU A 215 7.90 16.93 -18.21
C GLU A 215 7.22 16.57 -19.54
N PRO A 216 6.92 17.56 -20.39
CA PRO A 216 6.34 17.31 -21.70
C PRO A 216 7.39 16.55 -22.51
N LYS A 217 7.11 15.28 -22.82
CA LYS A 217 8.02 14.47 -23.64
C LYS A 217 8.21 15.19 -24.97
N PRO A 218 9.45 15.36 -25.47
CA PRO A 218 9.65 15.86 -26.82
C PRO A 218 8.89 14.92 -27.76
N THR A 219 8.09 15.50 -28.66
CA THR A 219 7.43 14.77 -29.74
C THR A 219 8.51 14.26 -30.68
N VAL A 220 9.19 13.18 -30.29
CA VAL A 220 9.98 12.39 -31.22
C VAL A 220 8.95 11.77 -32.14
N ASN A 221 8.84 12.30 -33.35
CA ASN A 221 8.15 11.64 -34.46
C ASN A 221 8.74 10.24 -34.56
N LYS A 222 8.05 9.25 -33.97
CA LYS A 222 8.40 7.85 -34.14
C LYS A 222 8.09 7.56 -35.60
N VAL A 223 9.12 7.58 -36.44
CA VAL A 223 9.06 6.98 -37.76
C VAL A 223 8.67 5.53 -37.50
N ASP A 224 7.47 5.18 -37.92
CA ASP A 224 6.86 3.88 -37.65
C ASP A 224 7.73 2.80 -38.30
N PRO A 225 8.45 1.95 -37.52
CA PRO A 225 9.37 0.95 -38.07
C PRO A 225 8.65 -0.12 -38.89
N GLN A 226 7.32 -0.12 -38.87
CA GLN A 226 6.49 -0.99 -39.70
C GLN A 226 6.43 -0.53 -41.17
N ARG A 227 6.57 0.78 -41.43
CA ARG A 227 6.41 1.37 -42.77
C ARG A 227 7.49 0.90 -43.75
N ASP A 228 8.73 0.79 -43.26
CA ASP A 228 9.86 0.23 -44.05
C ASP A 228 9.70 -1.27 -44.30
N LYS A 229 9.13 -2.01 -43.34
CA LYS A 229 8.90 -3.46 -43.48
C LYS A 229 7.78 -3.75 -44.47
N ASP A 230 6.76 -2.91 -44.51
CA ASP A 230 5.66 -3.03 -45.46
C ASP A 230 6.11 -2.68 -46.88
N GLN A 231 6.91 -1.63 -47.08
CA GLN A 231 7.53 -1.32 -48.38
C GLN A 231 8.46 -2.43 -48.88
N ALA A 232 9.25 -3.04 -47.98
CA ALA A 232 10.11 -4.18 -48.33
C ALA A 232 9.29 -5.43 -48.71
N ARG A 233 8.16 -5.67 -48.03
CA ARG A 233 7.22 -6.76 -48.37
C ARG A 233 6.52 -6.53 -49.70
N GLU A 234 6.14 -5.31 -50.00
CA GLU A 234 5.49 -4.93 -51.26
C GLU A 234 6.45 -5.08 -52.44
N GLY A 235 7.71 -4.64 -52.27
CA GLY A 235 8.77 -4.86 -53.25
C GLY A 235 9.11 -6.33 -53.49
N ALA A 236 9.11 -7.16 -52.44
CA ALA A 236 9.29 -8.61 -52.57
C ALA A 236 8.10 -9.28 -53.30
N ARG A 237 6.89 -8.82 -53.03
CA ARG A 237 5.66 -9.33 -53.66
C ARG A 237 5.59 -8.97 -55.14
N ALA A 238 6.01 -7.77 -55.53
CA ALA A 238 6.12 -7.36 -56.93
C ALA A 238 7.15 -8.21 -57.71
N ARG A 239 8.26 -8.61 -57.08
CA ARG A 239 9.28 -9.48 -57.71
C ARG A 239 8.82 -10.92 -57.90
N LEU A 240 7.97 -11.43 -57.00
CA LEU A 240 7.48 -12.82 -57.04
C LEU A 240 6.28 -13.01 -57.97
N PHE A 241 5.45 -11.98 -58.14
CA PHE A 241 4.17 -12.10 -58.86
C PHE A 241 3.98 -11.11 -60.03
N GLY A 242 4.93 -10.19 -60.26
CA GLY A 242 4.84 -9.16 -61.31
C GLY A 242 5.31 -9.60 -62.71
N GLY A 243 5.57 -10.88 -62.93
CA GLY A 243 6.03 -11.42 -64.21
C GLY A 243 4.95 -12.15 -64.99
N ALA A 244 3.86 -11.47 -65.32
CA ALA A 244 2.87 -11.98 -66.28
C ALA A 244 2.19 -10.81 -67.00
N ASP A 245 2.88 -10.24 -67.99
CA ASP A 245 2.26 -10.06 -69.30
C ASP A 245 3.28 -9.64 -70.38
N ALA A 246 2.92 -9.95 -71.63
CA ALA A 246 3.56 -9.63 -72.91
C ALA A 246 4.61 -10.63 -73.45
N THR A 247 4.15 -11.69 -74.12
CA THR A 247 4.14 -11.77 -75.61
C THR A 247 3.82 -13.20 -76.06
N ALA A 248 2.63 -13.38 -76.67
CA ALA A 248 2.28 -14.19 -77.84
C ALA A 248 0.82 -14.63 -77.77
#